data_AF-A0A7V9PMG8-F1
#
_entry.id   AF-A0A7V9PMG8-F1
#
_cell.length_a   1.000
_cell.length_b   1.000
_cell.length_c   1.000
_cell.angle_alpha   90.00
_cell.angle_beta   90.00
_cell.angle_gamma   90.00
#
_symmetry.space_group_name_H-M   'P 1'
#
loop_
_entity.id
_entity.type
_entity.pdbx_description
1 polymer ?
#
loop_
_entity_poly.entity_id
_entity_poly.type
_entity_poly.pdbx_seq_one_letter_code
_entity_poly.pdbx_strand_id
1 'polypeptide(L)'
;MLIQRSAAAAAVLGGAAWVFKAGAIFATGDQPPVAFEAGSVLFPFALLGLRSALGRAGGRAAQVGGVLAAVAAVSGVLGLLVRAVGGEGVEPSEDEVTLLTPFVTLAGFGTLAALIALGLAVRRTRALAPGYATLPLAMGLGALPLIIVGGALESVSERLFELPIALLGLGWIGLGIALWNAAEQRAAAGAVARR
;
A
#
# COMPACT_ATOMS: atom_id res chain seq x y z
N MET A 1 8.39 -17.11 -7.02
CA MET A 1 7.42 -16.75 -8.08
C MET A 1 6.02 -16.57 -7.51
N LEU A 2 5.48 -17.55 -6.76
CA LEU A 2 4.17 -17.43 -6.09
C LEU A 2 4.05 -16.17 -5.22
N ILE A 3 5.05 -15.89 -4.38
CA ILE A 3 5.11 -14.69 -3.51
C ILE A 3 4.91 -13.38 -4.29
N GLN A 4 5.49 -13.25 -5.48
CA GLN A 4 5.40 -12.01 -6.27
C GLN A 4 4.02 -11.84 -6.90
N ARG A 5 3.41 -12.95 -7.37
CA ARG A 5 2.04 -12.93 -7.90
C ARG A 5 1.02 -12.63 -6.80
N SER A 6 1.17 -13.22 -5.62
CA SER A 6 0.31 -12.94 -4.46
C SER A 6 0.45 -11.48 -4.01
N ALA A 7 1.66 -10.93 -3.98
CA ALA A 7 1.89 -9.53 -3.64
C ALA A 7 1.35 -8.55 -4.70
N ALA A 8 1.47 -8.90 -5.98
CA ALA A 8 0.86 -8.14 -7.06
C ALA A 8 -0.67 -8.14 -6.95
N ALA A 9 -1.28 -9.29 -6.66
CA ALA A 9 -2.72 -9.39 -6.40
C ALA A 9 -3.12 -8.55 -5.18
N ALA A 10 -2.36 -8.59 -4.08
CA ALA A 10 -2.62 -7.75 -2.91
C ALA A 10 -2.60 -6.25 -3.26
N ALA A 11 -1.65 -5.79 -4.06
CA ALA A 11 -1.60 -4.40 -4.52
C ALA A 11 -2.82 -4.02 -5.37
N VAL A 12 -3.20 -4.86 -6.33
CA VAL A 12 -4.36 -4.62 -7.20
C VAL A 12 -5.65 -4.63 -6.41
N LEU A 13 -5.87 -5.64 -5.57
CA LEU A 13 -7.08 -5.76 -4.77
C LEU A 13 -7.20 -4.62 -3.76
N GLY A 14 -6.12 -4.28 -3.07
CA GLY A 14 -6.11 -3.16 -2.13
C GLY A 14 -6.34 -1.82 -2.83
N GLY A 15 -5.72 -1.62 -4.00
CA GLY A 15 -5.88 -0.40 -4.79
C GLY A 15 -7.29 -0.28 -5.34
N ALA A 16 -7.86 -1.38 -5.83
CA ALA A 16 -9.24 -1.46 -6.28
C ALA A 16 -10.23 -1.19 -5.15
N ALA A 17 -9.97 -1.68 -3.93
CA ALA A 17 -10.80 -1.40 -2.76
C ALA A 17 -10.82 0.11 -2.43
N TRP A 18 -9.67 0.79 -2.52
CA TRP A 18 -9.59 2.24 -2.31
C TRP A 18 -10.27 3.05 -3.42
N VAL A 19 -10.12 2.65 -4.68
CA VAL A 19 -10.83 3.28 -5.81
C VAL A 19 -12.33 3.08 -5.69
N PHE A 20 -12.77 1.86 -5.35
CA PHE A 20 -14.17 1.54 -5.12
C PHE A 20 -14.74 2.36 -3.94
N LYS A 21 -14.02 2.45 -2.83
CA LYS A 21 -14.39 3.29 -1.68
C LYS A 21 -14.64 4.74 -2.13
N ALA A 22 -13.64 5.33 -2.77
CA ALA A 22 -13.73 6.72 -3.20
C ALA A 22 -14.91 6.92 -4.15
N GLY A 23 -15.08 6.02 -5.13
CA GLY A 23 -16.21 6.05 -6.06
C GLY A 23 -17.58 5.94 -5.38
N ALA A 24 -17.71 5.07 -4.37
CA ALA A 24 -18.94 4.92 -3.59
C ALA A 24 -19.27 6.20 -2.83
N ILE A 25 -18.30 6.79 -2.12
CA ILE A 25 -18.51 8.03 -1.37
C ILE A 25 -18.81 9.21 -2.31
N PHE A 26 -18.17 9.29 -3.48
CA PHE A 26 -18.54 10.29 -4.48
C PHE A 26 -19.99 10.15 -4.95
N ALA A 27 -20.42 8.92 -5.21
CA ALA A 27 -21.74 8.62 -5.77
C ALA A 27 -22.87 8.78 -4.73
N THR A 28 -22.72 8.17 -3.56
CA THR A 28 -23.79 8.06 -2.56
C THR A 28 -23.58 8.99 -1.37
N GLY A 29 -22.34 9.37 -1.06
CA GLY A 29 -21.97 10.03 0.19
C GLY A 29 -21.69 9.06 1.33
N ASP A 30 -21.91 7.76 1.13
CA ASP A 30 -21.77 6.75 2.18
C ASP A 30 -20.44 6.02 2.08
N GLN A 31 -19.81 5.78 3.23
CA GLN A 31 -18.58 5.00 3.31
C GLN A 31 -18.88 3.49 3.24
N PRO A 32 -18.38 2.77 2.22
CA PRO A 32 -18.52 1.32 2.21
C PRO A 32 -17.72 0.69 3.35
N PRO A 33 -18.29 -0.31 4.05
CA PRO A 33 -17.62 -0.93 5.18
C PRO A 33 -16.36 -1.66 4.71
N VAL A 34 -15.30 -1.61 5.53
CA VAL A 34 -14.07 -2.43 5.40
C VAL A 34 -13.18 -2.10 4.18
N ALA A 35 -13.66 -1.36 3.17
CA ALA A 35 -12.89 -1.11 1.94
C ALA A 35 -11.58 -0.35 2.18
N PHE A 36 -11.58 0.60 3.13
CA PHE A 36 -10.38 1.34 3.50
C PHE A 36 -9.37 0.45 4.22
N GLU A 37 -9.84 -0.31 5.20
CA GLU A 37 -9.06 -1.21 6.04
C GLU A 37 -8.45 -2.35 5.22
N ALA A 38 -9.23 -2.95 4.33
CA ALA A 38 -8.76 -4.01 3.44
C ALA A 38 -7.58 -3.54 2.58
N GLY A 39 -7.69 -2.36 1.95
CA GLY A 39 -6.59 -1.78 1.18
C GLY A 39 -5.36 -1.54 2.05
N SER A 40 -5.54 -0.91 3.21
CA SER A 40 -4.47 -0.54 4.14
C SER A 40 -3.67 -1.76 4.63
N VAL A 41 -4.35 -2.89 4.86
CA VAL A 41 -3.70 -4.14 5.26
C VAL A 41 -2.96 -4.81 4.10
N LEU A 42 -3.51 -4.78 2.89
CA LEU A 42 -2.94 -5.45 1.71
C LEU A 42 -1.66 -4.77 1.19
N PHE A 43 -1.55 -3.44 1.33
CA PHE A 43 -0.41 -2.67 0.81
C PHE A 43 0.96 -3.08 1.38
N PRO A 44 1.15 -3.25 2.70
CA PRO A 44 2.37 -3.82 3.25
C PRO A 44 2.78 -5.16 2.62
N PHE A 45 1.84 -6.06 2.34
CA PHE A 45 2.14 -7.35 1.71
C PHE A 45 2.61 -7.19 0.26
N ALA A 46 2.05 -6.23 -0.48
CA ALA A 46 2.55 -5.86 -1.79
C ALA A 46 4.03 -5.41 -1.74
N LEU A 47 4.38 -4.60 -0.74
CA LEU A 47 5.75 -4.13 -0.53
C LEU A 47 6.72 -5.24 -0.13
N LEU A 48 6.27 -6.25 0.62
CA LEU A 48 7.07 -7.46 0.86
C LEU A 48 7.37 -8.23 -0.43
N GLY A 49 6.41 -8.29 -1.36
CA GLY A 49 6.65 -8.82 -2.70
C GLY A 49 7.66 -8.00 -3.50
N LEU A 50 7.54 -6.68 -3.47
CA LEU A 50 8.52 -5.77 -4.08
C LEU A 50 9.92 -5.97 -3.47
N ARG A 51 10.00 -6.15 -2.16
CA ARG A 51 11.25 -6.49 -1.47
C ARG A 51 11.84 -7.79 -1.99
N SER A 52 11.02 -8.83 -2.16
CA SER A 52 11.46 -10.12 -2.71
C SER A 52 11.99 -9.95 -4.13
N ALA A 53 11.37 -9.08 -4.93
CA ALA A 53 11.78 -8.79 -6.30
C ALA A 53 13.15 -8.11 -6.37
N LEU A 54 13.56 -7.37 -5.35
CA LEU A 54 14.89 -6.75 -5.29
C LEU A 54 16.02 -7.74 -4.94
N GLY A 55 15.69 -8.92 -4.40
CA GLY A 55 16.67 -9.94 -4.05
C GLY A 55 17.82 -9.42 -3.18
N ARG A 56 19.05 -9.87 -3.45
CA ARG A 56 20.27 -9.35 -2.79
C ARG A 56 20.74 -8.00 -3.38
N ALA A 57 20.37 -7.70 -4.61
CA ALA A 57 20.80 -6.49 -5.32
C ALA A 57 20.25 -5.19 -4.70
N GLY A 58 19.16 -5.26 -3.95
CA GLY A 58 18.52 -4.08 -3.34
C GLY A 58 19.29 -3.38 -2.22
N GLY A 59 20.34 -4.00 -1.67
CA GLY A 59 21.19 -3.41 -0.64
C GLY A 59 20.44 -2.98 0.64
N ARG A 60 21.01 -2.00 1.36
CA ARG A 60 20.48 -1.52 2.67
C ARG A 60 19.10 -0.88 2.56
N ALA A 61 18.85 -0.10 1.50
CA ALA A 61 17.55 0.54 1.29
C ALA A 61 16.43 -0.50 1.15
N ALA A 62 16.67 -1.59 0.42
CA ALA A 62 15.72 -2.69 0.35
C ALA A 62 15.53 -3.38 1.70
N GLN A 63 16.59 -3.63 2.47
CA GLN A 63 16.47 -4.24 3.80
C GLN A 63 15.59 -3.38 4.73
N VAL A 64 15.88 -2.08 4.85
CA VAL A 64 15.11 -1.15 5.67
C VAL A 64 13.66 -1.11 5.20
N GLY A 65 13.41 -0.93 3.90
CA GLY A 65 12.06 -0.92 3.36
C GLY A 65 11.30 -2.23 3.57
N GLY A 66 11.99 -3.38 3.52
CA GLY A 66 11.39 -4.68 3.82
C GLY A 66 11.00 -4.85 5.29
N VAL A 67 11.84 -4.38 6.22
CA VAL A 67 11.52 -4.39 7.66
C VAL A 67 10.33 -3.47 7.94
N LEU A 68 10.33 -2.26 7.37
CA LEU A 68 9.21 -1.32 7.52
C LEU A 68 7.90 -1.88 6.97
N ALA A 69 7.93 -2.54 5.81
CA ALA A 69 6.77 -3.22 5.24
C ALA A 69 6.31 -4.39 6.13
N ALA A 70 7.22 -5.16 6.73
CA ALA A 70 6.86 -6.25 7.64
C ALA A 70 6.21 -5.71 8.93
N VAL A 71 6.77 -4.67 9.54
CA VAL A 71 6.19 -4.00 10.70
C VAL A 71 4.81 -3.46 10.36
N ALA A 72 4.67 -2.77 9.22
CA ALA A 72 3.39 -2.24 8.77
C ALA A 72 2.34 -3.35 8.54
N ALA A 73 2.74 -4.49 7.98
CA ALA A 73 1.87 -5.64 7.76
C ALA A 73 1.36 -6.20 9.09
N VAL A 74 2.28 -6.44 10.04
CA VAL A 74 1.95 -6.95 11.37
C VAL A 74 1.05 -5.96 12.11
N SER A 75 1.38 -4.67 12.11
CA SER A 75 0.57 -3.63 12.73
C SER A 75 -0.83 -3.54 12.10
N GLY A 76 -0.95 -3.63 10.77
CA GLY A 76 -2.24 -3.61 10.08
C GLY A 76 -3.11 -4.82 10.45
N VAL A 77 -2.52 -6.02 10.49
CA VAL A 77 -3.23 -7.24 10.92
C VAL A 77 -3.65 -7.15 12.38
N LEU A 78 -2.76 -6.70 13.27
CA LEU A 78 -3.10 -6.52 14.69
C LEU A 78 -4.21 -5.48 14.87
N GLY A 79 -4.17 -4.37 14.15
CA GLY A 79 -5.24 -3.37 14.18
C GLY A 79 -6.60 -3.95 13.77
N LEU A 80 -6.62 -4.77 12.71
CA LEU A 80 -7.83 -5.47 12.27
C LEU A 80 -8.33 -6.47 13.32
N LEU A 81 -7.42 -7.24 13.93
CA LEU A 81 -7.77 -8.23 14.95
C LEU A 81 -8.31 -7.57 16.22
N VAL A 82 -7.67 -6.49 16.69
CA VAL A 82 -8.16 -5.73 17.86
C VAL A 82 -9.55 -5.17 17.58
N ARG A 83 -9.81 -4.64 16.37
CA ARG A 83 -11.15 -4.19 15.96
C ARG A 83 -12.16 -5.34 15.93
N ALA A 84 -11.77 -6.52 15.44
CA ALA A 84 -12.66 -7.67 15.35
C ALA A 84 -12.99 -8.31 16.70
N VAL A 85 -12.04 -8.32 17.65
CA VAL A 85 -12.20 -8.91 18.99
C VAL A 85 -12.78 -7.91 19.99
N GLY A 86 -12.56 -6.61 19.80
CA GLY A 86 -12.91 -5.54 20.74
C GLY A 86 -14.40 -5.27 20.93
N GLY A 87 -15.29 -5.83 20.09
CA GLY A 87 -16.75 -5.67 20.20
C GLY A 87 -17.27 -4.26 19.88
N GLU A 88 -18.50 -4.20 19.39
CA GLU A 88 -19.28 -2.95 19.33
C GLU A 88 -19.46 -2.45 20.78
N GLY A 89 -18.73 -1.43 21.21
CA GLY A 89 -18.82 -0.94 22.59
C GLY A 89 -17.67 -0.08 23.09
N VAL A 90 -16.55 -0.01 22.37
CA VAL A 90 -15.52 1.01 22.61
C VAL A 90 -15.77 2.18 21.67
N GLU A 91 -16.83 2.95 21.95
CA GLU A 91 -16.94 4.30 21.38
C GLU A 91 -15.83 5.14 22.01
N PRO A 92 -14.84 5.62 21.24
CA PRO A 92 -13.80 6.46 21.79
C PRO A 92 -14.43 7.77 22.27
N SER A 93 -14.25 8.13 23.55
CA SER A 93 -14.41 9.54 23.92
C SER A 93 -13.38 10.38 23.14
N GLU A 94 -13.70 11.62 22.80
CA GLU A 94 -12.87 12.49 21.96
C GLU A 94 -11.42 12.68 22.48
N ASP A 95 -11.16 12.35 23.75
CA ASP A 95 -9.86 12.44 24.42
C ASP A 95 -9.06 11.12 24.49
N GLU A 96 -9.61 9.98 24.06
CA GLU A 96 -8.90 8.70 24.11
C GLU A 96 -8.06 8.45 22.85
N VAL A 97 -6.73 8.41 23.03
CA VAL A 97 -5.84 7.70 22.10
C VAL A 97 -6.27 6.23 22.13
N THR A 98 -7.12 5.85 21.18
CA THR A 98 -7.61 4.47 21.08
C THR A 98 -6.43 3.51 21.03
N LEU A 99 -6.56 2.33 21.65
CA LEU A 99 -5.57 1.24 21.58
C LEU A 99 -5.13 0.90 20.14
N LEU A 100 -5.95 1.25 19.15
CA LEU A 100 -5.71 1.08 17.72
C LEU A 100 -4.77 2.13 17.11
N THR A 101 -4.69 3.34 17.67
CA THR A 101 -3.96 4.48 17.10
C THR A 101 -2.50 4.15 16.79
N PRO A 102 -1.72 3.52 17.69
CA PRO A 102 -0.33 3.14 17.39
C PRO A 102 -0.23 2.15 16.23
N PHE A 103 -1.13 1.18 16.13
CA PHE A 103 -1.13 0.16 15.07
C PHE A 103 -1.48 0.75 13.70
N VAL A 104 -2.51 1.59 13.64
CA VAL A 104 -2.93 2.28 12.42
C VAL A 104 -1.82 3.23 11.94
N THR A 105 -1.23 3.99 12.88
CA THR A 105 -0.11 4.90 12.61
C THR A 105 1.08 4.15 12.05
N LEU A 106 1.50 3.05 12.68
CA LEU A 106 2.62 2.22 12.20
C LEU A 106 2.32 1.56 10.85
N ALA A 107 1.09 1.11 10.61
CA ALA A 107 0.67 0.54 9.33
C ALA A 107 0.75 1.61 8.22
N GLY A 108 0.21 2.80 8.45
CA GLY A 108 0.21 3.90 7.49
C GLY A 108 1.63 4.43 7.20
N PHE A 109 2.29 4.97 8.22
CA PHE A 109 3.62 5.56 8.05
C PHE A 109 4.68 4.52 7.69
N GLY A 110 4.59 3.30 8.23
CA GLY A 110 5.48 2.21 7.85
C GLY A 110 5.35 1.85 6.37
N THR A 111 4.13 1.83 5.83
CA THR A 111 3.88 1.61 4.38
C THR A 111 4.49 2.73 3.53
N LEU A 112 4.30 4.00 3.92
CA LEU A 112 4.87 5.13 3.19
C LEU A 112 6.41 5.14 3.23
N ALA A 113 6.99 4.93 4.41
CA ALA A 113 8.43 4.86 4.56
C ALA A 113 9.03 3.66 3.78
N ALA A 114 8.33 2.52 3.77
CA ALA A 114 8.70 1.36 2.97
C ALA A 114 8.62 1.65 1.46
N LEU A 115 7.58 2.34 0.97
CA LEU A 115 7.47 2.78 -0.43
C LEU A 115 8.67 3.63 -0.85
N ILE A 116 9.08 4.59 -0.02
CA ILE A 116 10.23 5.45 -0.30
C ILE A 116 11.52 4.62 -0.35
N ALA A 117 11.79 3.82 0.69
CA ALA A 117 13.01 3.03 0.79
C ALA A 117 13.13 1.96 -0.32
N LEU A 118 12.04 1.23 -0.58
CA LEU A 118 11.97 0.25 -1.67
C LEU A 118 12.00 0.92 -3.04
N GLY A 119 11.35 2.06 -3.21
CA GLY A 119 11.38 2.84 -4.46
C GLY A 119 12.79 3.31 -4.82
N LEU A 120 13.57 3.77 -3.85
CA LEU A 120 14.99 4.07 -4.05
C LEU A 120 15.78 2.84 -4.50
N ALA A 121 15.53 1.68 -3.89
CA ALA A 121 16.18 0.42 -4.28
C ALA A 121 15.76 -0.04 -5.69
N VAL A 122 14.49 0.10 -6.05
CA VAL A 122 13.97 -0.21 -7.40
C VAL A 122 14.64 0.64 -8.46
N ARG A 123 14.75 1.96 -8.23
CA ARG A 123 15.43 2.86 -9.17
C ARG A 123 16.89 2.48 -9.42
N ARG A 124 17.60 2.06 -8.36
CA ARG A 124 19.01 1.67 -8.45
C ARG A 124 19.22 0.33 -9.15
N THR A 125 18.31 -0.62 -8.93
CA THR A 125 18.45 -2.00 -9.42
C THR A 125 17.71 -2.28 -10.73
N ARG A 126 16.84 -1.35 -11.17
CA ARG A 126 15.93 -1.55 -12.30
C ARG A 126 15.09 -2.83 -12.16
N ALA A 127 14.67 -3.13 -10.93
CA ALA A 127 13.90 -4.33 -10.62
C ALA A 127 12.48 -4.35 -11.23
N LEU A 128 11.99 -3.18 -11.66
CA LEU A 128 10.75 -3.01 -12.41
C LEU A 128 11.05 -2.45 -13.80
N ALA A 129 10.12 -2.63 -14.73
CA ALA A 129 10.19 -2.02 -16.06
C ALA A 129 10.37 -0.49 -15.98
N PRO A 130 11.03 0.14 -16.97
CA PRO A 130 11.38 1.56 -16.92
C PRO A 130 10.23 2.51 -16.59
N GLY A 131 9.02 2.25 -17.14
CA GLY A 131 7.83 3.07 -16.87
C GLY A 131 7.30 3.00 -15.42
N TYR A 132 7.72 1.99 -14.65
CA TYR A 132 7.29 1.78 -13.27
C TYR A 132 8.42 1.95 -12.25
N ALA A 133 9.65 2.20 -12.71
CA ALA A 133 10.84 2.20 -11.84
C ALA A 133 10.79 3.31 -10.77
N THR A 134 10.10 4.41 -11.04
CA THR A 134 9.92 5.53 -10.11
C THR A 134 8.61 5.48 -9.33
N LEU A 135 7.67 4.60 -9.72
CA LEU A 135 6.32 4.58 -9.18
C LEU A 135 6.27 4.41 -7.65
N PRO A 136 6.98 3.44 -7.02
CA PRO A 136 6.90 3.30 -5.57
C PRO A 136 7.42 4.54 -4.83
N LEU A 137 8.48 5.16 -5.35
CA LEU A 137 9.05 6.38 -4.76
C LEU A 137 8.09 7.58 -4.93
N ALA A 138 7.49 7.72 -6.11
CA ALA A 138 6.52 8.77 -6.40
C ALA A 138 5.28 8.64 -5.52
N MET A 139 4.78 7.43 -5.30
CA MET A 139 3.68 7.17 -4.37
C MET A 139 4.05 7.52 -2.93
N GLY A 140 5.21 7.06 -2.46
CA GLY A 140 5.64 7.32 -1.07
C GLY A 140 5.87 8.80 -0.77
N LEU A 141 6.53 9.53 -1.68
CA LEU A 141 6.76 10.97 -1.52
C LEU A 141 5.50 11.82 -1.82
N GLY A 142 4.68 11.38 -2.77
CA GLY A 142 3.49 12.08 -3.22
C GLY A 142 2.31 11.92 -2.27
N ALA A 143 2.27 10.87 -1.45
CA ALA A 143 1.18 10.63 -0.51
C ALA A 143 0.99 11.76 0.50
N LEU A 144 2.06 12.31 1.08
CA LEU A 144 1.95 13.39 2.07
C LEU A 144 1.37 14.68 1.47
N PRO A 145 1.89 15.22 0.35
CA PRO A 145 1.24 16.33 -0.35
C PRO A 145 -0.21 16.02 -0.74
N LEU A 146 -0.50 14.80 -1.21
CA LEU A 146 -1.86 14.39 -1.57
C LEU A 146 -2.80 14.43 -0.37
N ILE A 147 -2.36 14.01 0.82
CA ILE A 147 -3.15 14.07 2.06
C ILE A 147 -3.41 15.53 2.46
N ILE A 148 -2.40 16.40 2.37
CA ILE A 148 -2.55 17.84 2.68
C ILE A 148 -3.56 18.48 1.72
N VAL A 149 -3.44 18.19 0.41
CA VAL A 149 -4.40 18.65 -0.59
C VAL A 149 -5.79 18.09 -0.31
N GLY A 150 -5.90 16.83 0.12
CA GLY A 150 -7.16 16.22 0.55
C GLY A 150 -7.82 16.99 1.68
N GLY A 151 -7.09 17.28 2.77
CA GLY A 151 -7.62 18.05 3.89
C GLY A 151 -8.03 19.48 3.49
N ALA A 152 -7.32 20.10 2.54
CA ALA A 152 -7.76 21.39 1.99
C ALA A 152 -9.05 21.25 1.16
N LEU A 153 -9.17 20.20 0.34
CA LEU A 153 -10.36 19.92 -0.48
C LEU A 153 -11.60 19.58 0.37
N GLU A 154 -11.40 18.94 1.52
CA GLU A 154 -12.46 18.63 2.49
C GLU A 154 -13.22 19.90 2.93
N SER A 155 -12.52 21.03 3.07
CA SER A 155 -13.14 22.32 3.41
C SER A 155 -14.11 22.86 2.35
N VAL A 156 -14.00 22.36 1.11
CA VAL A 156 -14.92 22.69 0.01
C VAL A 156 -16.05 21.68 -0.06
N SER A 157 -15.73 20.40 0.05
CA SER A 157 -16.68 19.31 0.16
C SER A 157 -16.00 18.09 0.75
N GLU A 158 -16.63 17.48 1.76
CA GLU A 158 -16.15 16.23 2.38
C GLU A 158 -15.88 15.15 1.33
N ARG A 159 -16.67 15.11 0.25
CA ARG A 159 -16.49 14.13 -0.83
C ARG A 159 -15.17 14.30 -1.58
N LEU A 160 -14.64 15.52 -1.70
CA LEU A 160 -13.41 15.78 -2.45
C LEU A 160 -12.16 15.24 -1.74
N PHE A 161 -12.23 14.95 -0.44
CA PHE A 161 -11.18 14.25 0.30
C PHE A 161 -10.87 12.85 -0.27
N GLU A 162 -11.84 12.23 -0.95
CA GLU A 162 -11.70 10.90 -1.54
C GLU A 162 -10.86 10.89 -2.83
N LEU A 163 -10.63 12.05 -3.46
CA LEU A 163 -9.84 12.14 -4.69
C LEU A 163 -8.38 11.67 -4.46
N PRO A 164 -7.65 12.16 -3.44
CA PRO A 164 -6.37 11.59 -3.04
C PRO A 164 -6.38 10.07 -2.81
N ILE A 165 -7.42 9.54 -2.17
CA ILE A 165 -7.55 8.10 -1.89
C ILE A 165 -7.67 7.31 -3.19
N ALA A 166 -8.52 7.77 -4.12
CA ALA A 166 -8.66 7.17 -5.45
C ALA A 166 -7.32 7.19 -6.22
N LEU A 167 -6.61 8.32 -6.21
CA LEU A 167 -5.32 8.46 -6.90
C LEU A 167 -4.25 7.52 -6.32
N LEU A 168 -4.18 7.41 -5.00
CA LEU A 168 -3.29 6.45 -4.34
C LEU A 168 -3.69 5.00 -4.67
N GLY A 169 -4.98 4.70 -4.71
CA GLY A 169 -5.51 3.40 -5.12
C GLY A 169 -5.10 3.02 -6.55
N LEU A 170 -5.19 3.95 -7.49
CA LEU A 170 -4.70 3.77 -8.86
C LEU A 170 -3.17 3.54 -8.90
N GLY A 171 -2.41 4.25 -8.07
CA GLY A 171 -0.98 4.02 -7.90
C GLY A 171 -0.67 2.58 -7.47
N TRP A 172 -1.43 2.04 -6.51
CA TRP A 172 -1.30 0.66 -6.05
C TRP A 172 -1.66 -0.37 -7.13
N ILE A 173 -2.72 -0.14 -7.91
CA ILE A 173 -3.05 -0.97 -9.07
C ILE A 173 -1.88 -0.97 -10.07
N GLY A 174 -1.33 0.20 -10.39
CA GLY A 174 -0.18 0.33 -11.27
C GLY A 174 1.04 -0.43 -10.75
N LEU A 175 1.32 -0.36 -9.44
CA LEU A 175 2.40 -1.11 -8.81
C LEU A 175 2.17 -2.62 -8.87
N GLY A 176 0.92 -3.07 -8.65
CA GLY A 176 0.54 -4.46 -8.77
C GLY A 176 0.76 -5.02 -10.17
N ILE A 177 0.34 -4.28 -11.20
CA ILE A 177 0.59 -4.64 -12.61
C ILE A 177 2.09 -4.73 -12.88
N ALA A 178 2.88 -3.77 -12.39
CA ALA A 178 4.33 -3.78 -12.55
C ALA A 178 4.99 -5.02 -11.92
N LEU A 179 4.55 -5.39 -10.70
CA LEU A 179 5.03 -6.58 -10.00
C LEU A 179 4.64 -7.87 -10.72
N TRP A 180 3.41 -7.93 -11.25
CA TRP A 180 2.94 -9.07 -12.03
C TRP A 180 3.80 -9.28 -13.27
N ASN A 181 4.00 -8.23 -14.06
CA ASN A 181 4.82 -8.26 -15.27
C ASN A 181 6.27 -8.67 -14.98
N ALA A 182 6.87 -8.15 -13.90
CA ALA A 182 8.21 -8.54 -13.49
C ALA A 182 8.30 -10.02 -13.08
N ALA A 183 7.25 -10.58 -12.48
CA ALA A 183 7.20 -12.00 -12.12
C ALA A 183 7.13 -12.89 -13.37
N GLU A 184 6.31 -12.54 -14.37
CA GLU A 184 6.20 -13.27 -15.63
C GLU A 184 7.51 -13.26 -16.42
N GLN A 185 8.16 -12.10 -16.52
CA GLN A 185 9.45 -11.96 -17.23
C GLN A 185 10.53 -12.86 -16.63
N ARG A 186 10.60 -12.95 -15.29
CA ARG A 186 11.55 -13.82 -14.60
C ARG A 186 11.23 -15.30 -14.80
N ALA A 187 9.96 -15.65 -14.85
CA ALA A 187 9.53 -17.01 -15.11
C ALA A 187 9.93 -17.47 -16.51
N ALA A 188 9.70 -16.61 -17.51
CA ALA A 188 10.10 -16.86 -18.89
C ALA A 188 11.62 -17.01 -19.01
N ALA A 189 12.40 -16.10 -18.42
CA ALA A 189 13.87 -16.18 -18.42
C ALA A 189 14.39 -17.46 -17.74
N GLY A 190 13.78 -17.85 -16.61
CA GLY A 190 14.15 -19.07 -15.89
C GLY A 190 13.76 -20.37 -16.61
N ALA A 191 12.80 -20.34 -17.54
CA ALA A 191 12.46 -21.49 -18.38
C ALA A 191 13.44 -21.66 -19.54
N VAL A 192 13.91 -20.56 -20.13
CA VAL A 192 14.93 -20.58 -21.19
C VAL A 192 16.26 -21.13 -20.66
N ALA A 193 16.69 -20.71 -19.46
CA ALA A 193 17.96 -21.17 -18.87
C ALA A 193 18.01 -22.67 -18.48
N ARG A 194 16.87 -23.37 -18.51
CA ARG A 194 16.77 -24.81 -18.20
C ARG A 194 16.65 -25.70 -19.44
N ARG A 195 16.54 -25.10 -20.63
CA ARG A 195 16.56 -25.78 -21.92
C ARG A 195 17.99 -25.79 -22.46
#